data_AF-A0A0C3KVM0-F1
#
_entry.id   AF-A0A0C3KVM0-F1
#
_cell.length_a   1.000
_cell.length_b   1.000
_cell.length_c   1.000
_cell.angle_alpha   90.00
_cell.angle_beta   90.00
_cell.angle_gamma   90.00
#
_symmetry.space_group_name_H-M   'P 1'
#
loop_
_entity.id
_entity.type
_entity.pdbx_description
1 polymer ?
#
loop_
_entity_poly.entity_id
_entity_poly.type
_entity_poly.pdbx_seq_one_letter_code
_entity_poly.pdbx_strand_id
1 'polypeptide(L)'
;YRCTGADCGNPSRYSGVCDPDGCDFNSYRQGDTGFYGPGKTVDTTKKFTIVTQFITDNGTATGKLTEIRRLYVQNGVVIQNSVNKIAGIPAVNSITDAYCDAQKTTFGDQKQFQAKGGLVGMGQSLARGGVLVLSVWDDYAVNMLWLDSQYPTDCTKDGCYRGTCATTSGVPTDVEVSAASATVTYSNIRVGDIGSTYSGTTTSTTTTKSSSTTTKSSTTTTKSSTTTTKSSTTTTKSSTTSSAPGGTQTHYGQCGGQTYTGPTVCASPYTCQYSGPYYSQCL
;
A
#
# COMPACT_ATOMS: atom_id res chain seq x y z
N TYR A 1 20.34 -8.96 -11.08
CA TYR A 1 21.07 -9.51 -9.92
C TYR A 1 20.29 -10.71 -9.41
N ARG A 2 20.94 -11.86 -9.16
CA ARG A 2 20.33 -13.03 -8.52
C ARG A 2 20.66 -12.98 -7.04
N CYS A 3 19.66 -13.09 -6.16
CA CYS A 3 19.84 -13.06 -4.71
C CYS A 3 19.85 -14.47 -4.09
N THR A 4 20.36 -14.60 -2.86
CA THR A 4 20.20 -15.79 -2.00
C THR A 4 20.03 -15.36 -0.54
N GLY A 5 19.28 -16.12 0.27
CA GLY A 5 19.16 -15.88 1.71
C GLY A 5 18.66 -14.46 2.06
N ALA A 6 19.38 -13.78 2.96
CA ALA A 6 19.01 -12.45 3.47
C ALA A 6 18.89 -11.40 2.37
N ASP A 7 19.69 -11.51 1.29
CA ASP A 7 19.64 -10.59 0.15
C ASP A 7 18.28 -10.63 -0.57
N CYS A 8 17.58 -11.77 -0.49
CA CYS A 8 16.22 -11.93 -1.02
C CYS A 8 15.13 -11.46 -0.05
N GLY A 9 15.48 -10.95 1.14
CA GLY A 9 14.50 -10.64 2.18
C GLY A 9 14.00 -11.88 2.93
N ASN A 10 14.84 -12.91 3.08
CA ASN A 10 14.51 -14.13 3.83
C ASN A 10 15.60 -14.40 4.90
N PRO A 11 15.25 -14.51 6.20
CA PRO A 11 13.89 -14.64 6.75
C PRO A 11 13.18 -13.32 7.03
N SER A 12 13.85 -12.17 6.89
CA SER A 12 13.26 -10.87 7.18
C SER A 12 13.00 -10.08 5.90
N ARG A 13 11.74 -9.67 5.70
CA ARG A 13 11.30 -8.85 4.55
C ARG A 13 12.21 -7.65 4.29
N TYR A 14 12.72 -7.01 5.35
CA TYR A 14 13.48 -5.77 5.28
C TYR A 14 15.01 -5.95 5.28
N SER A 15 15.52 -7.20 5.31
CA SER A 15 16.97 -7.44 5.18
C SER A 15 17.45 -7.45 3.73
N GLY A 16 16.51 -7.50 2.77
CA GLY A 16 16.81 -7.66 1.35
C GLY A 16 17.54 -6.48 0.73
N VAL A 17 18.07 -6.69 -0.48
CA VAL A 17 18.76 -5.63 -1.24
C VAL A 17 17.77 -4.62 -1.84
N CYS A 18 16.51 -5.00 -2.01
CA CYS A 18 15.44 -4.14 -2.52
C CYS A 18 14.58 -3.57 -1.39
N ASP A 19 13.87 -2.48 -1.68
CA ASP A 19 12.74 -2.01 -0.88
C ASP A 19 11.48 -2.81 -1.29
N PRO A 20 10.92 -3.65 -0.40
CA PRO A 20 9.77 -4.49 -0.74
C PRO A 20 8.42 -3.76 -0.64
N ASP A 21 8.36 -2.60 0.01
CA ASP A 21 7.11 -1.87 0.25
C ASP A 21 6.96 -0.68 -0.71
N GLY A 22 8.07 -0.02 -1.04
CA GLY A 22 8.07 1.19 -1.84
C GLY A 22 7.61 2.44 -1.07
N CYS A 23 7.60 3.57 -1.77
CA CYS A 23 6.91 4.79 -1.35
C CYS A 23 5.64 4.95 -2.21
N ASP A 24 4.51 4.49 -1.68
CA ASP A 24 3.24 4.43 -2.41
C ASP A 24 2.42 5.72 -2.33
N PHE A 25 1.71 6.02 -3.41
CA PHE A 25 0.65 7.04 -3.45
C PHE A 25 -0.64 6.39 -3.95
N ASN A 26 -1.44 5.84 -3.03
CA ASN A 26 -2.81 5.42 -3.26
C ASN A 26 -3.76 6.51 -2.72
N SER A 27 -4.55 7.15 -3.59
CA SER A 27 -5.47 8.24 -3.22
C SER A 27 -6.39 7.90 -2.04
N TYR A 28 -6.92 6.68 -2.02
CA TYR A 28 -7.80 6.21 -0.93
C TYR A 28 -7.00 6.07 0.37
N ARG A 29 -5.82 5.45 0.31
CA ARG A 29 -4.91 5.30 1.47
C ARG A 29 -4.45 6.64 2.04
N GLN A 30 -4.33 7.65 1.17
CA GLN A 30 -4.02 9.03 1.55
C GLN A 30 -5.26 9.84 1.94
N GLY A 31 -6.39 9.18 2.22
CA GLY A 31 -7.60 9.77 2.79
C GLY A 31 -8.57 10.39 1.78
N ASP A 32 -8.25 10.39 0.48
CA ASP A 32 -9.18 10.86 -0.55
C ASP A 32 -10.00 9.73 -1.15
N THR A 33 -10.99 9.26 -0.37
CA THR A 33 -11.85 8.13 -0.74
C THR A 33 -12.81 8.45 -1.91
N GLY A 34 -12.96 9.72 -2.29
CA GLY A 34 -13.85 10.18 -3.37
C GLY A 34 -13.16 10.35 -4.72
N PHE A 35 -11.85 10.11 -4.83
CA PHE A 35 -11.09 10.47 -6.03
C PHE A 35 -11.13 9.41 -7.15
N TYR A 36 -10.85 8.15 -6.83
CA TYR A 36 -10.65 7.08 -7.84
C TYR A 36 -11.61 5.91 -7.60
N GLY A 37 -12.39 5.54 -8.61
CA GLY A 37 -13.35 4.41 -8.57
C GLY A 37 -14.59 4.63 -9.44
N PRO A 38 -15.55 3.69 -9.42
CA PRO A 38 -16.76 3.77 -10.25
C PRO A 38 -17.58 5.03 -9.94
N GLY A 39 -17.78 5.90 -10.95
CA GLY A 39 -18.54 7.15 -10.78
C GLY A 39 -17.86 8.24 -9.96
N LYS A 40 -16.56 8.13 -9.66
CA LYS A 40 -15.78 9.12 -8.89
C LYS A 40 -15.09 10.14 -9.81
N THR A 41 -14.27 11.05 -9.25
CA THR A 41 -13.53 12.09 -9.99
C THR A 41 -12.76 11.51 -11.18
N VAL A 42 -12.02 10.42 -10.95
CA VAL A 42 -11.52 9.52 -11.99
C VAL A 42 -12.46 8.33 -12.04
N ASP A 43 -13.35 8.31 -13.03
CA ASP A 43 -14.40 7.30 -13.17
C ASP A 43 -13.82 6.03 -13.80
N THR A 44 -13.63 4.98 -13.00
CA THR A 44 -13.00 3.74 -13.48
C THR A 44 -13.92 2.88 -14.35
N THR A 45 -15.19 3.27 -14.55
CA THR A 45 -16.08 2.58 -15.50
C THR A 45 -15.83 2.99 -16.96
N LYS A 46 -14.98 4.00 -17.18
CA LYS A 46 -14.65 4.55 -18.49
C LYS A 46 -13.14 4.50 -18.73
N LYS A 47 -12.74 4.51 -20.00
CA LYS A 47 -11.33 4.69 -20.36
C LYS A 47 -10.84 6.07 -19.91
N PHE A 48 -9.63 6.14 -19.38
CA PHE A 48 -8.91 7.37 -19.06
C PHE A 48 -7.42 7.21 -19.38
N THR A 49 -6.73 8.33 -19.55
CA THR A 49 -5.28 8.39 -19.70
C THR A 49 -4.65 8.59 -18.34
N ILE A 50 -3.57 7.88 -18.06
CA ILE A 50 -2.70 8.08 -16.89
C ILE A 50 -1.40 8.72 -17.40
N VAL A 51 -1.02 9.86 -16.83
CA VAL A 51 0.24 10.52 -17.14
C VAL A 51 1.09 10.56 -15.88
N THR A 52 2.33 10.06 -15.99
CA THR A 52 3.31 10.09 -14.90
C THR A 52 4.52 10.91 -15.37
N GLN A 53 4.92 11.90 -14.58
CA GLN A 53 6.03 12.79 -14.89
C GLN A 53 7.15 12.60 -13.87
N PHE A 54 8.38 12.53 -14.35
CA PHE A 54 9.58 12.34 -13.54
C PHE A 54 10.37 13.65 -13.54
N ILE A 55 10.26 14.41 -12.46
CA ILE A 55 10.83 15.76 -12.34
C ILE A 55 12.23 15.64 -11.74
N THR A 56 13.19 16.32 -12.37
CA THR A 56 14.56 16.41 -11.88
C THR A 56 14.83 17.77 -11.22
N ASP A 57 15.82 17.80 -10.32
CA ASP A 57 16.27 18.99 -9.59
C ASP A 57 16.61 20.21 -10.46
N ASN A 58 17.10 19.97 -11.68
CA ASN A 58 17.51 21.01 -12.62
C ASN A 58 16.64 21.09 -13.89
N GLY A 59 15.58 20.30 -13.98
CA GLY A 59 14.69 20.26 -15.14
C GLY A 59 15.29 19.62 -16.40
N THR A 60 16.42 18.92 -16.31
CA THR A 60 17.05 18.21 -17.44
C THR A 60 17.00 16.69 -17.26
N ALA A 61 17.18 15.94 -18.34
CA ALA A 61 17.23 14.49 -18.32
C ALA A 61 18.43 13.90 -17.54
N THR A 62 19.43 14.72 -17.19
CA THR A 62 20.62 14.31 -16.45
C THR A 62 20.59 14.71 -14.98
N GLY A 63 19.59 15.48 -14.56
CA GLY A 63 19.41 15.86 -13.17
C GLY A 63 19.00 14.69 -12.26
N LYS A 64 19.04 14.93 -10.95
CA LYS A 64 18.58 13.95 -9.96
C LYS A 64 17.07 13.97 -9.90
N LEU A 65 16.43 12.81 -9.91
CA LEU A 65 14.98 12.72 -9.71
C LEU A 65 14.60 13.25 -8.31
N THR A 66 13.67 14.19 -8.25
CA THR A 66 13.20 14.84 -7.01
C THR A 66 11.72 14.68 -6.76
N GLU A 67 10.92 14.44 -7.81
CA GLU A 67 9.47 14.35 -7.69
C GLU A 67 8.86 13.48 -8.78
N ILE A 68 7.88 12.66 -8.42
CA ILE A 68 7.02 11.93 -9.37
C ILE A 68 5.62 12.52 -9.31
N ARG A 69 5.16 13.12 -10.40
CA ARG A 69 3.82 13.69 -10.51
C ARG A 69 2.89 12.77 -11.27
N ARG A 70 1.61 12.87 -10.96
CA ARG A 70 0.52 12.14 -11.60
C ARG A 70 -0.54 13.14 -12.07
N LEU A 71 -1.10 12.88 -13.24
CA LEU A 71 -2.38 13.44 -13.65
C LEU A 71 -3.14 12.42 -14.49
N TYR A 72 -4.43 12.68 -14.69
CA TYR A 72 -5.30 11.86 -15.51
C TYR A 72 -5.93 12.74 -16.60
N VAL A 73 -6.30 12.11 -17.72
CA VAL A 73 -7.17 12.75 -18.72
C VAL A 73 -8.36 11.85 -18.98
N GLN A 74 -9.55 12.34 -18.72
CA GLN A 74 -10.79 11.60 -18.97
C GLN A 74 -11.80 12.51 -19.66
N ASN A 75 -12.40 12.03 -20.75
CA ASN A 75 -13.35 12.80 -21.56
C ASN A 75 -12.81 14.18 -21.99
N GLY A 76 -11.51 14.26 -22.30
CA GLY A 76 -10.85 15.52 -22.72
C GLY A 76 -10.55 16.51 -21.58
N VAL A 77 -10.85 16.16 -20.32
CA VAL A 77 -10.57 16.99 -19.15
C VAL A 77 -9.33 16.50 -18.44
N VAL A 78 -8.40 17.42 -18.13
CA VAL A 78 -7.23 17.15 -17.30
C VAL A 78 -7.65 17.16 -15.84
N ILE A 79 -7.38 16.06 -15.14
CA ILE A 79 -7.67 15.86 -13.72
C ILE A 79 -6.33 15.76 -12.98
N GLN A 80 -6.06 16.72 -12.09
CA GLN A 80 -4.88 16.66 -11.22
C GLN A 80 -5.01 15.51 -10.22
N ASN A 81 -3.88 14.94 -9.79
CA ASN A 81 -3.89 13.90 -8.76
C ASN A 81 -4.52 14.41 -7.45
N SER A 82 -5.14 13.50 -6.69
CA SER A 82 -5.67 13.80 -5.36
C SER A 82 -4.57 14.32 -4.43
N VAL A 83 -4.95 15.18 -3.49
CA VAL A 83 -4.06 15.66 -2.43
C VAL A 83 -4.20 14.77 -1.20
N ASN A 84 -3.10 14.50 -0.50
CA ASN A 84 -3.15 13.81 0.79
C ASN A 84 -4.04 14.56 1.81
N LYS A 85 -4.86 13.80 2.54
CA LYS A 85 -5.78 14.28 3.59
C LYS A 85 -5.46 13.72 4.97
N ILE A 86 -4.49 12.82 5.10
CA ILE A 86 -4.06 12.27 6.39
C ILE A 86 -3.24 13.31 7.16
N ALA A 87 -3.61 13.55 8.42
CA ALA A 87 -2.89 14.44 9.31
C ALA A 87 -1.46 13.92 9.60
N GLY A 88 -0.47 14.82 9.64
CA GLY A 88 0.95 14.45 9.81
C GLY A 88 1.69 14.14 8.52
N ILE A 89 0.98 14.03 7.39
CA ILE A 89 1.56 13.95 6.05
C ILE A 89 1.30 15.29 5.33
N PRO A 90 2.28 15.89 4.63
CA PRO A 90 2.06 17.12 3.87
C PRO A 90 0.88 17.00 2.89
N ALA A 91 0.10 18.08 2.74
CA ALA A 91 -0.98 18.16 1.76
C ALA A 91 -0.42 18.36 0.34
N VAL A 92 0.18 17.29 -0.20
CA VAL A 92 0.77 17.23 -1.54
C VAL A 92 0.08 16.14 -2.39
N ASN A 93 0.28 16.19 -3.71
CA ASN A 93 -0.31 15.25 -4.67
C ASN A 93 0.75 14.53 -5.53
N SER A 94 1.99 14.51 -5.06
CA SER A 94 3.14 13.92 -5.75
C SER A 94 4.04 13.19 -4.76
N ILE A 95 4.89 12.31 -5.29
CA ILE A 95 5.88 11.58 -4.49
C ILE A 95 7.16 12.38 -4.46
N THR A 96 7.59 12.77 -3.27
CA THR A 96 8.89 13.38 -2.95
C THR A 96 9.52 12.61 -1.78
N ASP A 97 10.83 12.68 -1.57
CA ASP A 97 11.45 12.03 -0.40
C ASP A 97 10.85 12.52 0.92
N ALA A 98 10.51 13.81 1.03
CA ALA A 98 9.86 14.39 2.21
C ALA A 98 8.44 13.83 2.43
N TYR A 99 7.68 13.64 1.36
CA TYR A 99 6.38 12.96 1.43
C TYR A 99 6.53 11.52 1.89
N CYS A 100 7.45 10.76 1.31
CA CYS A 100 7.72 9.37 1.67
C CYS A 100 8.09 9.25 3.16
N ASP A 101 8.97 10.12 3.65
CA ASP A 101 9.39 10.13 5.04
C ASP A 101 8.23 10.44 6.00
N ALA A 102 7.39 11.42 5.66
CA ALA A 102 6.23 11.78 6.47
C ALA A 102 5.14 10.70 6.45
N GLN A 103 4.90 10.10 5.28
CA GLN A 103 3.97 8.98 5.11
C GLN A 103 4.40 7.80 5.97
N LYS A 104 5.64 7.32 5.81
CA LYS A 104 6.12 6.14 6.52
C LYS A 104 6.13 6.37 8.04
N THR A 105 6.54 7.55 8.50
CA THR A 105 6.43 7.91 9.93
C THR A 105 4.99 7.88 10.42
N THR A 106 4.07 8.55 9.71
CA THR A 106 2.66 8.66 10.13
C THR A 106 1.95 7.31 10.17
N PHE A 107 2.20 6.45 9.17
CA PHE A 107 1.60 5.11 9.14
C PHE A 107 2.36 4.10 10.01
N GLY A 108 3.55 4.43 10.52
CA GLY A 108 4.38 3.52 11.31
C GLY A 108 5.01 2.40 10.48
N ASP A 109 5.27 2.66 9.20
CA ASP A 109 5.91 1.75 8.26
C ASP A 109 7.44 1.93 8.26
N GLN A 110 8.19 0.91 7.84
CA GLN A 110 9.65 0.99 7.73
C GLN A 110 10.07 1.92 6.59
N LYS A 111 11.09 2.76 6.82
CA LYS A 111 11.63 3.71 5.82
C LYS A 111 12.63 3.05 4.87
N GLN A 112 12.26 1.90 4.31
CA GLN A 112 13.14 1.16 3.40
C GLN A 112 13.44 1.93 2.12
N PHE A 113 12.46 2.68 1.59
CA PHE A 113 12.67 3.52 0.40
C PHE A 113 13.88 4.45 0.55
N GLN A 114 13.94 5.22 1.64
CA GLN A 114 15.07 6.08 1.99
C GLN A 114 16.34 5.26 2.23
N ALA A 115 16.26 4.15 2.96
CA ALA A 115 17.39 3.27 3.22
C ALA A 115 18.00 2.65 1.94
N LYS A 116 17.21 2.56 0.85
CA LYS A 116 17.63 2.08 -0.48
C LYS A 116 17.91 3.21 -1.48
N GLY A 117 18.08 4.45 -1.00
CA GLY A 117 18.53 5.58 -1.82
C GLY A 117 17.44 6.52 -2.32
N GLY A 118 16.18 6.30 -1.92
CA GLY A 118 15.06 7.19 -2.20
C GLY A 118 14.85 7.48 -3.69
N LEU A 119 14.37 8.68 -4.00
CA LEU A 119 14.15 9.10 -5.39
C LEU A 119 15.45 9.20 -6.19
N VAL A 120 16.58 9.53 -5.56
CA VAL A 120 17.87 9.54 -6.26
C VAL A 120 18.24 8.13 -6.76
N GLY A 121 18.11 7.11 -5.91
CA GLY A 121 18.34 5.71 -6.27
C GLY A 121 17.39 5.23 -7.36
N MET A 122 16.11 5.63 -7.27
CA MET A 122 15.12 5.32 -8.30
C MET A 122 15.46 6.00 -9.65
N GLY A 123 15.83 7.29 -9.62
CA GLY A 123 16.26 8.03 -10.81
C GLY A 123 17.50 7.44 -11.48
N GLN A 124 18.47 6.96 -10.70
CA GLN A 124 19.63 6.22 -11.23
C GLN A 124 19.21 4.91 -11.91
N SER A 125 18.14 4.26 -11.44
CA SER A 125 17.57 3.08 -12.11
C SER A 125 16.95 3.44 -13.45
N LEU A 126 16.13 4.49 -13.50
CA LEU A 126 15.52 4.98 -14.74
C LEU A 126 16.58 5.39 -15.78
N ALA A 127 17.67 6.03 -15.33
CA ALA A 127 18.77 6.45 -16.21
C ALA A 127 19.50 5.28 -16.88
N ARG A 128 19.47 4.07 -16.30
CA ARG A 128 20.03 2.86 -16.92
C ARG A 128 19.14 2.24 -18.01
N GLY A 129 17.91 2.73 -18.14
CA GLY A 129 16.88 2.14 -18.98
C GLY A 129 16.08 1.07 -18.24
N GLY A 130 14.78 1.04 -18.51
CA GLY A 130 13.84 0.06 -17.96
C GLY A 130 13.10 -0.70 -19.05
N VAL A 131 12.58 -1.88 -18.71
CA VAL A 131 11.68 -2.65 -19.56
C VAL A 131 10.25 -2.39 -19.09
N LEU A 132 9.36 -2.03 -20.02
CA LEU A 132 7.93 -1.90 -19.72
C LEU A 132 7.33 -3.30 -19.48
N VAL A 133 6.63 -3.45 -18.36
CA VAL A 133 5.88 -4.67 -18.01
C VAL A 133 4.39 -4.34 -17.97
N LEU A 134 3.57 -5.16 -18.63
CA LEU A 134 2.11 -5.11 -18.58
C LEU A 134 1.62 -6.48 -18.11
N SER A 135 0.83 -6.53 -17.05
CA SER A 135 0.38 -7.79 -16.43
C SER A 135 -1.02 -7.69 -15.85
N VAL A 136 -1.66 -8.85 -15.68
CA VAL A 136 -2.89 -9.06 -14.93
C VAL A 136 -2.70 -10.32 -14.09
N TRP A 137 -2.97 -10.23 -12.80
CA TRP A 137 -2.70 -11.28 -11.82
C TRP A 137 -3.56 -11.06 -10.57
N ASP A 138 -3.86 -12.16 -9.87
CA ASP A 138 -4.37 -12.17 -8.51
C ASP A 138 -3.24 -12.57 -7.54
N ASP A 139 -3.47 -12.37 -6.24
CA ASP A 139 -2.40 -12.39 -5.24
C ASP A 139 -2.60 -13.52 -4.23
N TYR A 140 -1.90 -14.62 -4.43
CA TYR A 140 -1.89 -15.77 -3.51
C TYR A 140 -1.24 -15.49 -2.15
N ALA A 141 -0.48 -14.41 -2.00
CA ALA A 141 0.19 -14.10 -0.74
C ALA A 141 -0.74 -13.37 0.23
N VAL A 142 -1.47 -12.37 -0.27
CA VAL A 142 -2.25 -11.45 0.57
C VAL A 142 -3.54 -10.96 -0.08
N ASN A 143 -4.08 -11.71 -1.06
CA ASN A 143 -5.41 -11.53 -1.65
C ASN A 143 -5.69 -10.12 -2.19
N MET A 144 -4.64 -9.41 -2.64
CA MET A 144 -4.69 -8.03 -3.15
C MET A 144 -5.15 -6.98 -2.11
N LEU A 145 -5.30 -7.37 -0.83
CA LEU A 145 -5.86 -6.52 0.23
C LEU A 145 -5.00 -5.26 0.49
N TRP A 146 -3.70 -5.35 0.23
CA TRP A 146 -2.78 -4.22 0.32
C TRP A 146 -3.08 -3.09 -0.70
N LEU A 147 -3.85 -3.39 -1.75
CA LEU A 147 -4.22 -2.44 -2.79
C LEU A 147 -5.63 -1.87 -2.59
N ASP A 148 -6.62 -2.69 -2.25
CA ASP A 148 -8.04 -2.32 -2.39
C ASP A 148 -8.92 -2.55 -1.14
N SER A 149 -8.33 -3.02 -0.04
CA SER A 149 -9.06 -3.34 1.20
C SER A 149 -8.39 -2.72 2.43
N GLN A 150 -8.67 -3.27 3.61
CA GLN A 150 -7.98 -2.97 4.86
C GLN A 150 -6.81 -3.94 5.04
N TYR A 151 -5.60 -3.41 5.14
CA TYR A 151 -4.39 -4.23 5.30
C TYR A 151 -3.36 -3.58 6.25
N PRO A 152 -2.93 -4.28 7.33
CA PRO A 152 -3.42 -5.61 7.78
C PRO A 152 -4.91 -5.63 8.13
N THR A 153 -5.56 -6.81 8.08
CA THR A 153 -7.03 -6.95 8.18
C THR A 153 -7.60 -6.58 9.55
N ASP A 154 -6.77 -6.55 10.59
CA ASP A 154 -7.11 -6.16 11.96
C ASP A 154 -6.71 -4.71 12.29
N CYS A 155 -6.08 -4.00 11.36
CA CYS A 155 -5.53 -2.68 11.60
C CYS A 155 -6.57 -1.56 11.45
N THR A 156 -6.70 -0.69 12.46
CA THR A 156 -7.72 0.37 12.50
C THR A 156 -7.20 1.80 12.37
N LYS A 157 -5.88 1.99 12.21
CA LYS A 157 -5.24 3.32 12.08
C LYS A 157 -5.21 3.83 10.63
N ASP A 158 -4.90 5.11 10.48
CA ASP A 158 -4.58 5.70 9.19
C ASP A 158 -3.47 4.92 8.47
N GLY A 159 -3.62 4.79 7.15
CA GLY A 159 -2.73 3.98 6.31
C GLY A 159 -3.14 2.51 6.18
N CYS A 160 -4.12 2.03 6.95
CA CYS A 160 -4.59 0.65 6.84
C CYS A 160 -5.69 0.46 5.80
N TYR A 161 -6.56 1.44 5.61
CA TYR A 161 -7.61 1.40 4.58
C TYR A 161 -7.07 1.85 3.21
N ARG A 162 -7.12 0.97 2.21
CA ARG A 162 -6.58 1.21 0.84
C ARG A 162 -7.65 1.16 -0.25
N GLY A 163 -8.85 0.71 0.08
CA GLY A 163 -10.02 0.75 -0.80
C GLY A 163 -11.29 0.31 -0.08
N THR A 164 -12.29 -0.08 -0.87
CA THR A 164 -13.64 -0.42 -0.39
C THR A 164 -13.92 -1.91 -0.34
N CYS A 165 -13.00 -2.76 -0.81
CA CYS A 165 -13.19 -4.21 -0.86
C CYS A 165 -13.21 -4.79 0.57
N ALA A 166 -14.04 -5.81 0.79
CA ALA A 166 -14.10 -6.50 2.08
C ALA A 166 -12.78 -7.22 2.37
N THR A 167 -12.40 -7.38 3.63
CA THR A 167 -11.17 -8.13 4.00
C THR A 167 -11.21 -9.61 3.63
N THR A 168 -12.38 -10.13 3.25
CA THR A 168 -12.60 -11.50 2.77
C THR A 168 -12.57 -11.61 1.24
N SER A 169 -12.34 -10.53 0.50
CA SER A 169 -12.26 -10.58 -0.97
C SER A 169 -10.90 -11.08 -1.45
N GLY A 170 -10.76 -11.27 -2.77
CA GLY A 170 -9.47 -11.45 -3.42
C GLY A 170 -8.84 -12.83 -3.24
N VAL A 171 -9.55 -13.79 -2.62
CA VAL A 171 -9.12 -15.18 -2.57
C VAL A 171 -8.98 -15.70 -4.01
N PRO A 172 -7.80 -16.18 -4.43
CA PRO A 172 -7.56 -16.56 -5.82
C PRO A 172 -8.60 -17.50 -6.41
N THR A 173 -8.95 -18.57 -5.69
CA THR A 173 -9.95 -19.55 -6.14
C THR A 173 -11.33 -18.95 -6.39
N ASP A 174 -11.69 -17.90 -5.66
CA ASP A 174 -12.98 -17.21 -5.83
C ASP A 174 -12.92 -16.24 -7.01
N VAL A 175 -11.81 -15.51 -7.16
CA VAL A 175 -11.60 -14.51 -8.23
C VAL A 175 -11.44 -15.19 -9.59
N GLU A 176 -10.67 -16.27 -9.67
CA GLU A 176 -10.46 -17.04 -10.91
C GLU A 176 -11.77 -17.57 -11.50
N VAL A 177 -12.79 -17.82 -10.66
CA VAL A 177 -14.14 -18.22 -11.10
C VAL A 177 -15.03 -17.00 -11.36
N SER A 178 -15.18 -16.11 -10.37
CA SER A 178 -16.14 -15.01 -10.44
C SER A 178 -15.76 -13.91 -11.44
N ALA A 179 -14.46 -13.78 -11.74
CA ALA A 179 -13.88 -12.81 -12.65
C ALA A 179 -13.12 -13.50 -13.80
N ALA A 180 -13.50 -14.73 -14.17
CA ALA A 180 -12.84 -15.51 -15.23
C ALA A 180 -12.73 -14.77 -16.58
N SER A 181 -13.67 -13.87 -16.87
CA SER A 181 -13.69 -13.05 -18.08
C SER A 181 -13.08 -11.65 -17.91
N ALA A 182 -12.41 -11.38 -16.78
CA ALA A 182 -11.79 -10.09 -16.53
C ALA A 182 -10.66 -9.83 -17.54
N THR A 183 -10.63 -8.61 -18.06
CA THR A 183 -9.59 -8.17 -19.00
C THR A 183 -9.13 -6.77 -18.63
N VAL A 184 -7.89 -6.46 -18.99
CA VAL A 184 -7.33 -5.11 -18.91
C VAL A 184 -6.79 -4.72 -20.28
N THR A 185 -7.05 -3.48 -20.70
CA THR A 185 -6.55 -2.94 -21.97
C THR A 185 -5.60 -1.79 -21.71
N TYR A 186 -4.32 -2.00 -22.02
CA TYR A 186 -3.32 -0.95 -22.09
C TYR A 186 -3.19 -0.49 -23.54
N SER A 187 -3.32 0.82 -23.80
CA SER A 187 -3.30 1.36 -25.16
C SER A 187 -2.79 2.80 -25.18
N ASN A 188 -2.45 3.30 -26.37
CA ASN A 188 -1.98 4.69 -26.58
C ASN A 188 -0.81 5.08 -25.66
N ILE A 189 0.16 4.17 -25.51
CA ILE A 189 1.37 4.39 -24.72
C ILE A 189 2.22 5.45 -25.42
N ARG A 190 2.60 6.49 -24.68
CA ARG A 190 3.40 7.62 -25.16
C ARG A 190 4.51 7.93 -24.18
N VAL A 191 5.68 8.28 -24.71
CA VAL A 191 6.85 8.72 -23.95
C VAL A 191 7.39 9.96 -24.64
N GLY A 192 7.73 10.98 -23.86
CA GLY A 192 8.25 12.25 -24.37
C GLY A 192 8.43 13.25 -23.25
N ASP A 193 8.81 14.47 -23.61
CA ASP A 193 9.05 15.55 -22.66
C ASP A 193 7.80 15.90 -21.84
N ILE A 194 8.01 16.51 -20.68
CA ILE A 194 6.93 16.91 -19.78
C ILE A 194 5.93 17.80 -20.53
N GLY A 195 4.66 17.38 -20.54
CA GLY A 195 3.57 18.08 -21.22
C GLY A 195 3.32 17.66 -22.68
N SER A 196 4.17 16.83 -23.28
CA SER A 196 4.03 16.43 -24.70
C SER A 196 3.08 15.25 -24.95
N THR A 197 2.71 14.50 -23.92
CA THR A 197 2.05 13.19 -24.06
C THR A 197 0.54 13.21 -23.86
N TYR A 198 -0.06 14.39 -23.63
CA TYR A 198 -1.50 14.53 -23.43
C TYR A 198 -2.01 15.89 -23.91
N SER A 199 -3.33 16.00 -24.04
CA SER A 199 -4.04 17.24 -24.31
C SER A 199 -5.35 17.22 -23.55
N GLY A 200 -5.89 18.38 -23.20
CA GLY A 200 -7.19 18.49 -22.55
C GLY A 200 -7.39 19.84 -21.89
N THR A 201 -8.64 20.15 -21.57
CA THR A 201 -8.99 21.38 -20.88
C THR A 201 -8.72 21.21 -19.39
N THR A 202 -8.03 22.17 -18.79
CA THR A 202 -7.88 22.26 -17.34
C THR A 202 -9.15 22.86 -16.75
N THR A 203 -9.87 22.10 -15.92
CA THR A 203 -10.94 22.67 -15.10
C THR A 203 -10.30 23.48 -13.98
N SER A 204 -10.14 24.78 -14.22
CA SER A 204 -9.69 25.71 -13.19
C SER A 204 -10.86 25.99 -12.23
N THR A 205 -10.96 25.23 -11.14
CA THR A 205 -11.76 25.67 -9.99
C THR A 205 -11.10 26.90 -9.40
N THR A 206 -11.62 28.08 -9.73
CA THR A 206 -11.24 29.37 -9.16
C THR A 206 -11.54 29.37 -7.66
N THR A 207 -10.61 28.92 -6.83
CA THR A 207 -10.62 29.25 -5.41
C THR A 207 -10.21 30.70 -5.27
N THR A 208 -11.19 31.58 -5.08
CA THR A 208 -11.01 32.96 -4.68
C THR A 208 -10.09 33.03 -3.47
N LYS A 209 -8.90 33.59 -3.70
CA LYS A 209 -7.88 33.89 -2.70
C LYS A 209 -8.40 34.98 -1.78
N SER A 210 -9.03 34.61 -0.67
CA SER A 210 -9.35 35.55 0.39
C SER A 210 -8.14 35.70 1.30
N SER A 211 -7.51 36.86 1.25
CA SER A 211 -6.52 37.30 2.24
C SER A 211 -7.22 37.45 3.60
N SER A 212 -6.71 36.82 4.64
CA SER A 212 -7.05 37.21 6.02
C SER A 212 -5.78 37.43 6.83
N THR A 213 -5.64 38.68 7.21
CA THR A 213 -4.60 39.34 7.96
C THR A 213 -4.48 38.78 9.39
N THR A 214 -3.25 38.78 9.88
CA THR A 214 -2.83 38.48 11.25
C THR A 214 -3.48 39.40 12.30
N THR A 215 -3.99 38.82 13.38
CA THR A 215 -4.14 39.49 14.68
C THR A 215 -3.74 38.58 15.85
N LYS A 216 -2.75 39.03 16.61
CA LYS A 216 -2.37 38.53 17.94
C LYS A 216 -3.47 38.85 18.94
N SER A 217 -3.74 37.93 19.88
CA SER A 217 -4.25 38.32 21.19
C SER A 217 -3.83 37.34 22.28
N SER A 218 -3.70 37.89 23.48
CA SER A 218 -2.96 37.42 24.65
C SER A 218 -3.80 36.66 25.69
N THR A 219 -3.10 35.75 26.38
CA THR A 219 -3.23 35.19 27.73
C THR A 219 -4.45 35.54 28.62
N THR A 220 -5.03 34.52 29.26
CA THR A 220 -5.32 34.57 30.71
C THR A 220 -5.40 33.18 31.34
N THR A 221 -4.80 33.09 32.53
CA THR A 221 -4.64 31.96 33.44
C THR A 221 -5.92 31.64 34.22
N THR A 222 -6.22 30.36 34.43
CA THR A 222 -6.98 29.89 35.62
C THR A 222 -6.42 28.56 36.13
N LYS A 223 -6.41 28.45 37.45
CA LYS A 223 -5.71 27.47 38.30
C LYS A 223 -6.78 26.66 39.05
N SER A 224 -6.71 25.33 39.05
CA SER A 224 -7.45 24.46 39.99
C SER A 224 -6.82 23.06 39.94
N SER A 225 -6.05 22.67 40.94
CA SER A 225 -6.39 21.99 42.21
C SER A 225 -6.40 20.45 42.08
N THR A 226 -5.74 19.85 43.07
CA THR A 226 -5.20 18.49 43.13
C THR A 226 -6.23 17.48 43.63
N THR A 227 -6.16 16.22 43.19
CA THR A 227 -6.51 15.08 44.07
C THR A 227 -5.86 13.78 43.59
N THR A 228 -5.06 13.20 44.49
CA THR A 228 -4.44 11.88 44.42
C THR A 228 -5.45 10.79 44.80
N THR A 229 -5.52 9.70 44.04
CA THR A 229 -6.00 8.41 44.56
C THR A 229 -5.15 7.26 44.01
N LYS A 230 -4.79 6.36 44.92
CA LYS A 230 -3.93 5.18 44.77
C LYS A 230 -4.84 3.96 44.88
N SER A 231 -4.68 2.96 44.01
CA SER A 231 -5.25 1.62 44.25
C SER A 231 -4.46 0.52 43.51
N SER A 232 -4.56 -0.70 44.02
CA SER A 232 -3.57 -1.78 44.01
C SER A 232 -4.08 -3.12 43.44
N THR A 233 -3.14 -3.96 42.95
CA THR A 233 -3.18 -5.46 42.79
C THR A 233 -4.18 -6.05 41.78
N THR A 234 -3.91 -7.12 41.00
CA THR A 234 -3.40 -8.47 41.39
C THR A 234 -3.00 -9.29 40.14
N THR A 235 -2.08 -10.25 40.30
CA THR A 235 -1.63 -11.24 39.30
C THR A 235 -2.47 -12.52 39.34
N THR A 236 -2.75 -13.13 38.18
CA THR A 236 -3.35 -14.47 38.08
C THR A 236 -2.58 -15.38 37.13
N LYS A 237 -2.49 -16.65 37.53
CA LYS A 237 -1.71 -17.76 36.95
C LYS A 237 -2.68 -18.70 36.20
N SER A 238 -2.35 -19.14 34.98
CA SER A 238 -3.15 -20.12 34.23
C SER A 238 -2.60 -21.55 34.34
N SER A 239 -3.53 -22.50 34.45
CA SER A 239 -3.37 -23.95 34.56
C SER A 239 -3.55 -24.66 33.20
N THR A 240 -2.89 -25.81 33.04
CA THR A 240 -2.92 -26.68 31.86
C THR A 240 -3.99 -27.78 32.00
N THR A 241 -4.72 -28.07 30.91
CA THR A 241 -5.63 -29.23 30.81
C THR A 241 -5.40 -30.00 29.50
N SER A 242 -5.50 -31.32 29.59
CA SER A 242 -5.16 -32.36 28.63
C SER A 242 -6.20 -32.56 27.52
N SER A 243 -5.73 -32.83 26.29
CA SER A 243 -6.46 -32.80 25.02
C SER A 243 -7.28 -34.06 24.66
N ALA A 244 -8.42 -33.81 24.00
CA ALA A 244 -9.31 -34.76 23.33
C ALA A 244 -8.71 -35.28 22.00
N PRO A 245 -9.25 -36.36 21.38
CA PRO A 245 -8.75 -36.92 20.12
C PRO A 245 -8.78 -35.86 19.01
N GLY A 246 -7.62 -35.58 18.41
CA GLY A 246 -7.43 -34.49 17.45
C GLY A 246 -8.22 -34.70 16.15
N GLY A 247 -8.85 -33.63 15.66
CA GLY A 247 -9.54 -33.64 14.37
C GLY A 247 -8.61 -33.96 13.20
N THR A 248 -9.18 -34.40 12.08
CA THR A 248 -8.46 -34.59 10.81
C THR A 248 -8.47 -33.31 9.98
N GLN A 249 -7.42 -33.07 9.20
CA GLN A 249 -7.26 -31.91 8.34
C GLN A 249 -7.93 -32.10 6.97
N THR A 250 -8.51 -31.04 6.41
CA THR A 250 -9.11 -30.99 5.07
C THR A 250 -8.08 -31.09 3.94
N HIS A 251 -8.52 -31.41 2.71
CA HIS A 251 -7.68 -31.33 1.52
C HIS A 251 -7.05 -29.94 1.40
N TYR A 252 -5.77 -29.87 1.07
CA TYR A 252 -4.96 -28.65 1.00
C TYR A 252 -4.69 -27.95 2.34
N GLY A 253 -5.20 -28.46 3.46
CA GLY A 253 -4.90 -27.92 4.78
C GLY A 253 -3.46 -28.24 5.22
N GLN A 254 -2.87 -27.34 6.01
CA GLN A 254 -1.56 -27.58 6.61
C GLN A 254 -1.65 -28.76 7.58
N CYS A 255 -0.75 -29.72 7.47
CA CYS A 255 -0.70 -30.92 8.30
C CYS A 255 0.67 -31.15 8.96
N GLY A 256 1.60 -30.21 8.79
CA GLY A 256 2.92 -30.27 9.42
C GLY A 256 3.70 -28.96 9.32
N GLY A 257 4.77 -28.87 10.12
CA GLY A 257 5.63 -27.70 10.24
C GLY A 257 6.08 -27.47 11.68
N GLN A 258 7.29 -26.96 11.91
CA GLN A 258 7.90 -26.80 13.24
C GLN A 258 7.07 -26.02 14.27
N THR A 259 6.16 -25.14 13.84
CA THR A 259 5.31 -24.33 14.71
C THR A 259 3.81 -24.67 14.58
N TYR A 260 3.47 -25.70 13.80
CA TYR A 260 2.08 -26.06 13.54
C TYR A 260 1.53 -26.94 14.66
N THR A 261 0.43 -26.49 15.28
CA THR A 261 -0.23 -27.16 16.43
C THR A 261 -1.58 -27.77 16.07
N GLY A 262 -1.98 -27.71 14.80
CA GLY A 262 -3.26 -28.24 14.33
C GLY A 262 -3.22 -29.73 13.95
N PRO A 263 -4.32 -30.24 13.38
CA PRO A 263 -4.43 -31.59 12.84
C PRO A 263 -3.28 -32.00 11.91
N THR A 264 -2.54 -33.06 12.28
CA THR A 264 -1.44 -33.62 11.46
C THR A 264 -1.87 -34.79 10.57
N VAL A 265 -3.08 -35.30 10.76
CA VAL A 265 -3.67 -36.39 9.97
C VAL A 265 -4.65 -35.80 8.97
N CYS A 266 -4.48 -36.11 7.69
CA CYS A 266 -5.37 -35.66 6.62
C CYS A 266 -6.65 -36.51 6.55
N ALA A 267 -7.76 -35.89 6.18
CA ALA A 267 -8.99 -36.57 5.83
C ALA A 267 -8.74 -37.47 4.60
N SER A 268 -9.29 -38.68 4.61
CA SER A 268 -9.20 -39.59 3.47
C SER A 268 -9.84 -38.94 2.23
N PRO A 269 -9.25 -39.05 1.03
CA PRO A 269 -8.12 -39.92 0.63
C PRO A 269 -6.72 -39.28 0.73
N TYR A 270 -6.59 -38.11 1.36
CA TYR A 270 -5.37 -37.29 1.27
C TYR A 270 -4.29 -37.73 2.26
N THR A 271 -3.05 -37.37 1.93
CA THR A 271 -1.84 -37.67 2.70
C THR A 271 -1.07 -36.40 2.99
N CYS A 272 -0.44 -36.33 4.16
CA CYS A 272 0.36 -35.16 4.52
C CYS A 272 1.67 -35.16 3.74
N GLN A 273 1.77 -34.33 2.71
CA GLN A 273 2.95 -34.18 1.88
C GLN A 273 3.88 -33.11 2.46
N TYR A 274 5.14 -33.51 2.70
CA TYR A 274 6.16 -32.62 3.24
C TYR A 274 6.60 -31.59 2.19
N SER A 275 6.51 -30.30 2.53
CA SER A 275 6.96 -29.21 1.66
C SER A 275 8.20 -28.48 2.21
N GLY A 276 8.37 -28.44 3.53
CA GLY A 276 9.54 -27.83 4.16
C GLY A 276 9.46 -27.82 5.69
N PRO A 277 10.50 -27.28 6.36
CA PRO A 277 10.62 -27.36 7.81
C PRO A 277 9.49 -26.67 8.59
N TYR A 278 8.75 -25.77 7.95
CA TYR A 278 7.66 -25.00 8.56
C TYR A 278 6.28 -25.30 7.95
N TYR A 279 6.21 -26.14 6.91
CA TYR A 279 4.96 -26.36 6.19
C TYR A 279 4.91 -27.74 5.52
N SER A 280 3.77 -28.41 5.65
CA SER A 280 3.41 -29.65 4.96
C SER A 280 1.90 -29.61 4.72
N GLN A 281 1.42 -30.19 3.61
CA GLN A 281 0.06 -30.00 3.13
C GLN A 281 -0.63 -31.33 2.82
N CYS A 282 -1.92 -31.43 3.10
CA CYS A 282 -2.73 -32.57 2.67
C CYS A 282 -2.97 -32.54 1.15
N LEU A 283 -2.51 -33.57 0.44
CA LEU A 283 -2.69 -33.78 -1.01
C LEU A 283 -3.07 -35.22 -1.32
#